data_AF-M1CA49-F1
#
_entry.id   AF-M1CA49-F1
#
_cell.length_a   1.000
_cell.length_b   1.000
_cell.length_c   1.000
_cell.angle_alpha   90.00
_cell.angle_beta   90.00
_cell.angle_gamma   90.00
#
_symmetry.space_group_name_H-M   'P 1'
#
loop_
_entity.id
_entity.type
_entity.pdbx_description
1 polymer ?
#
loop_
_entity_poly.entity_id
_entity_poly.type
_entity_poly.pdbx_seq_one_letter_code
_entity_poly.pdbx_strand_id
1 'polypeptide(L)'
;MPLPDMMAAALAMDESILDADQVENLIKFCPTKDEMELLKNYTGDMDLLGKCEQFFLELMKVPRVESKLRVFLFKIQFNSQVTDFKKSLNTVNSACEEVRHSLKLKEILKKILYLGNALNQGTARGSAIGFKLDSLLKLTDTRATNNKMTLMHYLCKVLASKSPSLLDFHVDLVSLEAASKIQLKSLAEEMQAIIKGLEKVKKELEASETDGPVSEIFRKTLKEFVGVAEAQVDSVKDLYSVAGRNADALALYFGEDPARCPFEQVTATLLNFVRLFRKAHEENLKQAELERKKVQKEEMENAKGVNLNKKGFK
;
A
#
# COMPACT_ATOMS: atom_id res chain seq x y z
N MET A 1 31.04 13.45 19.10
CA MET A 1 31.64 12.20 19.61
C MET A 1 32.97 12.01 18.90
N PRO A 2 34.05 11.64 19.61
CA PRO A 2 35.32 11.25 18.98
C PRO A 2 35.13 10.09 17.99
N LEU A 3 35.88 10.08 16.88
CA LEU A 3 35.79 9.03 15.86
C LEU A 3 36.02 7.61 16.42
N PRO A 4 37.01 7.37 17.30
CA PRO A 4 37.22 6.03 17.87
C PRO A 4 35.97 5.50 18.62
N ASP A 5 35.28 6.36 19.34
CA ASP A 5 34.05 5.99 20.06
C ASP A 5 32.91 5.68 19.09
N MET A 6 32.79 6.46 18.00
CA MET A 6 31.84 6.17 16.93
C MET A 6 32.15 4.84 16.24
N MET A 7 33.42 4.54 15.97
CA MET A 7 33.83 3.28 15.36
C MET A 7 33.61 2.09 16.29
N ALA A 8 33.87 2.24 17.59
CA ALA A 8 33.56 1.23 18.58
C ALA A 8 32.04 0.94 18.65
N ALA A 9 31.21 1.99 18.64
CA ALA A 9 29.75 1.85 18.59
C ALA A 9 29.27 1.18 17.29
N ALA A 10 29.85 1.54 16.15
CA ALA A 10 29.53 0.93 14.86
C ALA A 10 29.92 -0.56 14.80
N LEU A 11 31.07 -0.93 15.34
CA LEU A 11 31.51 -2.32 15.45
C LEU A 11 30.70 -3.11 16.47
N ALA A 12 30.23 -2.48 17.54
CA ALA A 12 29.25 -3.08 18.45
C ALA A 12 27.84 -3.18 17.82
N MET A 13 27.61 -2.46 16.72
CA MET A 13 26.30 -2.28 16.09
C MET A 13 25.23 -1.77 17.06
N ASP A 14 25.62 -0.81 17.89
CA ASP A 14 24.79 -0.23 18.94
C ASP A 14 23.89 0.90 18.40
N GLU A 15 22.62 0.55 18.19
CA GLU A 15 21.58 1.45 17.67
C GLU A 15 21.16 2.54 18.68
N SER A 16 21.55 2.42 19.95
CA SER A 16 21.27 3.45 20.97
C SER A 16 22.28 4.60 20.94
N ILE A 17 23.44 4.38 20.32
CA ILE A 17 24.54 5.34 20.25
C ILE A 17 24.62 5.99 18.87
N LEU A 18 24.42 5.20 17.80
CA LEU A 18 24.48 5.67 16.42
C LEU A 18 23.17 5.42 15.69
N ASP A 19 22.59 6.48 15.16
CA ASP A 19 21.41 6.42 14.31
C ASP A 19 21.75 6.21 12.82
N ALA A 20 20.73 5.96 11.99
CA ALA A 20 20.89 5.70 10.57
C ALA A 20 21.58 6.86 9.81
N ASP A 21 21.27 8.11 10.17
CA ASP A 21 21.82 9.30 9.50
C ASP A 21 23.31 9.46 9.81
N GLN A 22 23.70 9.23 11.07
CA GLN A 22 25.08 9.23 11.51
C GLN A 22 25.90 8.14 10.81
N VAL A 23 25.36 6.92 10.71
CA VAL A 23 26.02 5.81 9.99
C VAL A 23 26.12 6.12 8.50
N GLU A 24 25.09 6.68 7.88
CA GLU A 24 25.13 7.07 6.47
C GLU A 24 26.17 8.16 6.21
N ASN A 25 26.30 9.13 7.12
CA ASN A 25 27.35 10.13 7.05
C ASN A 25 28.75 9.51 7.18
N LEU A 26 28.96 8.55 8.10
CA LEU A 26 30.23 7.81 8.19
C LEU A 26 30.56 7.06 6.90
N ILE A 27 29.57 6.46 6.24
CA ILE A 27 29.74 5.79 4.94
C ILE A 27 30.17 6.79 3.87
N LYS A 28 29.56 7.99 3.82
CA LYS A 28 29.91 9.05 2.85
C LYS A 28 31.36 9.54 3.01
N PHE A 29 31.91 9.46 4.23
CA PHE A 29 33.28 9.86 4.53
C PHE A 29 34.28 8.69 4.58
N CYS A 30 33.89 7.48 4.20
CA CYS A 30 34.84 6.38 4.08
C CYS A 30 35.84 6.67 2.93
N PRO A 31 37.14 6.41 3.14
CA PRO A 31 38.14 6.59 2.08
C PRO A 31 37.89 5.63 0.92
N THR A 32 38.11 6.12 -0.29
CA THR A 32 38.11 5.31 -1.50
C THR A 32 39.28 4.33 -1.52
N LYS A 33 39.21 3.30 -2.39
CA LYS A 33 40.30 2.33 -2.54
C LYS A 33 41.62 2.99 -2.91
N ASP A 34 41.57 3.95 -3.82
CA ASP A 34 42.75 4.68 -4.29
C ASP A 34 43.36 5.52 -3.16
N GLU A 35 42.54 6.21 -2.36
CA GLU A 35 43.01 6.96 -1.18
C GLU A 35 43.63 6.05 -0.11
N MET A 36 43.01 4.88 0.14
CA MET A 36 43.58 3.89 1.06
C MET A 36 44.93 3.35 0.57
N GLU A 37 45.10 3.14 -0.74
CA GLU A 37 46.36 2.70 -1.33
C GLU A 37 47.44 3.78 -1.27
N LEU A 38 47.09 5.03 -1.55
CA LEU A 38 47.99 6.18 -1.42
C LEU A 38 48.52 6.31 0.01
N LEU A 39 47.64 6.21 1.02
CA LEU A 39 48.02 6.28 2.43
C LEU A 39 48.88 5.09 2.89
N LYS A 40 48.62 3.88 2.37
CA LYS A 40 49.45 2.70 2.67
C LYS A 40 50.85 2.80 2.10
N ASN A 41 51.00 3.45 0.94
CA ASN A 41 52.28 3.61 0.26
C ASN A 41 53.05 4.87 0.70
N TYR A 42 52.47 5.67 1.59
CA TYR A 42 53.12 6.86 2.13
C TYR A 42 54.29 6.46 3.04
N THR A 43 55.50 6.89 2.69
CA THR A 43 56.75 6.56 3.42
C THR A 43 57.22 7.68 4.34
N GLY A 44 56.50 8.79 4.41
CA GLY A 44 56.80 9.91 5.31
C GLY A 44 56.26 9.67 6.73
N ASP A 45 56.39 10.69 7.56
CA ASP A 45 55.86 10.67 8.92
C ASP A 45 54.33 10.81 8.90
N MET A 46 53.64 9.77 9.34
CA MET A 46 52.18 9.74 9.39
C MET A 46 51.60 10.80 10.32
N ASP A 47 52.33 11.24 11.36
CA ASP A 47 51.85 12.24 12.32
C ASP A 47 51.80 13.66 11.73
N LEU A 48 52.48 13.89 10.59
CA LEU A 48 52.48 15.17 9.88
C LEU A 48 51.36 15.29 8.85
N LEU A 49 50.57 14.23 8.65
CA LEU A 49 49.45 14.24 7.71
C LEU A 49 48.32 15.15 8.20
N GLY A 50 47.55 15.68 7.25
CA GLY A 50 46.41 16.55 7.53
C GLY A 50 45.29 15.84 8.29
N LYS A 51 44.35 16.61 8.85
CA LYS A 51 43.24 16.05 9.64
C LYS A 51 42.36 15.07 8.86
N CYS A 52 42.27 15.23 7.54
CA CYS A 52 41.51 14.35 6.66
C CYS A 52 42.18 12.98 6.55
N GLU A 53 43.49 12.97 6.30
CA GLU A 53 44.29 11.75 6.21
C GLU A 53 44.36 11.02 7.56
N GLN A 54 44.49 11.76 8.67
CA GLN A 54 44.39 11.20 10.03
C GLN A 54 43.05 10.52 10.28
N PHE A 55 41.96 11.12 9.81
CA PHE A 55 40.62 10.53 9.88
C PHE A 55 40.53 9.23 9.06
N PHE A 56 41.09 9.18 7.85
CA PHE A 56 41.15 7.96 7.04
C PHE A 56 42.01 6.87 7.68
N LEU A 57 43.16 7.20 8.24
CA LEU A 57 44.02 6.24 8.93
C LEU A 57 43.29 5.57 10.11
N GLU A 58 42.48 6.33 10.85
CA GLU A 58 41.65 5.77 11.93
C GLU A 58 40.61 4.78 11.38
N LEU A 59 39.89 5.13 10.30
CA LEU A 59 38.93 4.24 9.66
C LEU A 59 39.59 2.97 9.09
N MET A 60 40.79 3.10 8.53
CA MET A 60 41.56 2.01 7.92
C MET A 60 42.03 0.97 8.94
N LYS A 61 42.02 1.27 10.25
CA LYS A 61 42.24 0.27 11.31
C LYS A 61 41.19 -0.83 11.30
N VAL A 62 40.01 -0.55 10.76
CA VAL A 62 38.90 -1.50 10.64
C VAL A 62 38.90 -2.11 9.23
N PRO A 63 39.10 -3.44 9.10
CA PRO A 63 39.00 -4.10 7.80
C PRO A 63 37.62 -3.91 7.19
N ARG A 64 37.56 -3.54 5.91
CA ARG A 64 36.29 -3.37 5.16
C ARG A 64 35.29 -2.47 5.89
N VAL A 65 35.78 -1.37 6.48
CA VAL A 65 34.98 -0.43 7.29
C VAL A 65 33.68 0.00 6.63
N GLU A 66 33.70 0.36 5.34
CA GLU A 66 32.50 0.77 4.61
C GLU A 66 31.47 -0.37 4.54
N SER A 67 31.92 -1.62 4.31
CA SER A 67 31.05 -2.80 4.27
C SER A 67 30.37 -3.04 5.62
N LYS A 68 31.14 -2.96 6.71
CA LYS A 68 30.61 -3.12 8.07
C LYS A 68 29.61 -2.02 8.44
N LEU A 69 29.89 -0.78 8.07
CA LEU A 69 28.96 0.34 8.27
C LEU A 69 27.67 0.15 7.46
N ARG A 70 27.74 -0.32 6.22
CA ARG A 70 26.55 -0.63 5.41
C ARG A 70 25.71 -1.76 6.01
N VAL A 71 26.37 -2.77 6.58
CA VAL A 71 25.70 -3.86 7.32
C VAL A 71 25.02 -3.35 8.57
N PHE A 72 25.68 -2.46 9.32
CA PHE A 72 25.08 -1.83 10.50
C PHE A 72 23.88 -0.97 10.12
N LEU A 73 23.98 -0.16 9.06
CA LEU A 73 22.86 0.62 8.54
C LEU A 73 21.67 -0.26 8.14
N PHE A 74 21.93 -1.38 7.47
CA PHE A 74 20.89 -2.35 7.14
C PHE A 74 20.23 -2.90 8.40
N LYS A 75 21.01 -3.28 9.44
CA LYS A 75 20.47 -3.76 10.71
C LYS A 75 19.53 -2.75 11.37
N ILE A 76 19.92 -1.46 11.42
CA ILE A 76 19.06 -0.37 11.96
C ILE A 76 17.73 -0.31 11.21
N GLN A 77 17.75 -0.41 9.89
CA GLN A 77 16.57 -0.23 9.03
C GLN A 77 15.73 -1.50 8.86
N PHE A 78 16.28 -2.68 9.17
CA PHE A 78 15.69 -3.96 8.81
C PHE A 78 14.30 -4.17 9.42
N ASN A 79 14.16 -3.92 10.72
CA ASN A 79 12.90 -4.19 11.43
C ASN A 79 11.76 -3.29 10.93
N SER A 80 12.02 -2.00 10.69
CA SER A 80 11.02 -1.09 10.12
C SER A 80 10.67 -1.48 8.69
N GLN A 81 11.67 -1.75 7.85
CA GLN A 81 11.47 -2.20 6.48
C GLN A 81 10.60 -3.47 6.40
N VAL A 82 10.91 -4.50 7.19
CA VAL A 82 10.13 -5.75 7.22
C VAL A 82 8.71 -5.50 7.75
N THR A 83 8.55 -4.66 8.77
CA THR A 83 7.24 -4.35 9.36
C THR A 83 6.34 -3.62 8.37
N ASP A 84 6.85 -2.58 7.71
CA ASP A 84 6.11 -1.81 6.72
C ASP A 84 5.78 -2.67 5.49
N PHE A 85 6.73 -3.50 5.05
CA PHE A 85 6.50 -4.43 3.96
C PHE A 85 5.39 -5.45 4.31
N LYS A 86 5.44 -6.06 5.50
CA LYS A 86 4.36 -6.96 5.99
C LYS A 86 3.01 -6.26 6.03
N LYS A 87 2.96 -5.00 6.45
CA LYS A 87 1.72 -4.21 6.49
C LYS A 87 1.14 -4.02 5.09
N SER A 88 1.96 -3.72 4.10
CA SER A 88 1.54 -3.62 2.71
C SER A 88 0.99 -4.95 2.18
N LEU A 89 1.70 -6.07 2.43
CA LEU A 89 1.23 -7.40 2.02
C LEU A 89 -0.08 -7.81 2.68
N ASN A 90 -0.24 -7.52 3.97
CA ASN A 90 -1.48 -7.78 4.68
C ASN A 90 -2.63 -6.91 4.14
N THR A 91 -2.37 -5.67 3.75
CA THR A 91 -3.38 -4.80 3.11
C THR A 91 -3.88 -5.41 1.79
N VAL A 92 -2.96 -5.97 0.98
CA VAL A 92 -3.32 -6.69 -0.25
C VAL A 92 -4.19 -7.91 0.06
N ASN A 93 -3.77 -8.75 1.02
CA ASN A 93 -4.52 -9.93 1.43
C ASN A 93 -5.92 -9.60 1.95
N SER A 94 -6.03 -8.62 2.86
CA SER A 94 -7.31 -8.19 3.43
C SER A 94 -8.25 -7.67 2.35
N ALA A 95 -7.78 -6.83 1.42
CA ALA A 95 -8.63 -6.34 0.32
C ALA A 95 -9.12 -7.48 -0.58
N CYS A 96 -8.25 -8.47 -0.89
CA CYS A 96 -8.67 -9.65 -1.66
C CYS A 96 -9.73 -10.47 -0.93
N GLU A 97 -9.58 -10.60 0.39
CA GLU A 97 -10.49 -11.37 1.23
C GLU A 97 -11.86 -10.68 1.38
N GLU A 98 -11.85 -9.40 1.75
CA GLU A 98 -13.02 -8.54 1.87
C GLU A 98 -13.86 -8.54 0.58
N VAL A 99 -13.21 -8.37 -0.58
CA VAL A 99 -13.91 -8.31 -1.88
C VAL A 99 -14.50 -9.66 -2.26
N ARG A 100 -13.75 -10.76 -2.11
CA ARG A 100 -14.23 -12.10 -2.51
C ARG A 100 -15.35 -12.62 -1.60
N HIS A 101 -15.32 -12.26 -0.32
CA HIS A 101 -16.29 -12.72 0.68
C HIS A 101 -17.46 -11.76 0.91
N SER A 102 -17.45 -10.56 0.33
CA SER A 102 -18.57 -9.63 0.43
C SER A 102 -19.82 -10.16 -0.28
N LEU A 103 -20.74 -10.72 0.51
CA LEU A 103 -22.06 -11.16 0.05
C LEU A 103 -22.88 -9.98 -0.50
N LYS A 104 -22.73 -8.80 0.11
CA LYS A 104 -23.43 -7.58 -0.33
C LYS A 104 -22.96 -7.16 -1.72
N LEU A 105 -21.65 -7.12 -1.97
CA LEU A 105 -21.10 -6.82 -3.29
C LEU A 105 -21.60 -7.83 -4.34
N LYS A 106 -21.57 -9.12 -4.01
CA LYS A 106 -22.05 -10.18 -4.91
C LYS A 106 -23.53 -9.99 -5.30
N GLU A 107 -24.39 -9.68 -4.34
CA GLU A 107 -25.80 -9.39 -4.63
C GLU A 107 -25.98 -8.12 -5.47
N ILE A 108 -25.19 -7.07 -5.23
CA ILE A 108 -25.21 -5.86 -6.06
C ILE A 108 -24.81 -6.18 -7.50
N LEU A 109 -23.74 -6.94 -7.72
CA LEU A 109 -23.29 -7.37 -9.05
C LEU A 109 -24.39 -8.18 -9.77
N LYS A 110 -25.10 -9.05 -9.05
CA LYS A 110 -26.25 -9.80 -9.59
C LYS A 110 -27.41 -8.87 -9.99
N LYS A 111 -27.72 -7.84 -9.19
CA LYS A 111 -28.75 -6.84 -9.55
C LYS A 111 -28.32 -6.03 -10.77
N ILE A 112 -27.05 -5.67 -10.89
CA ILE A 112 -26.50 -4.99 -12.07
C ILE A 112 -26.65 -5.88 -13.31
N LEU A 113 -26.28 -7.16 -13.23
CA LEU A 113 -26.44 -8.10 -14.34
C LEU A 113 -27.91 -8.22 -14.77
N TYR A 114 -28.83 -8.34 -13.81
CA TYR A 114 -30.27 -8.40 -14.07
C TYR A 114 -30.76 -7.15 -14.81
N LEU A 115 -30.40 -5.96 -14.31
CA LEU A 115 -30.77 -4.69 -14.95
C LEU A 115 -30.17 -4.58 -16.36
N GLY A 116 -28.90 -4.95 -16.52
CA GLY A 116 -28.23 -4.96 -17.81
C GLY A 116 -28.93 -5.86 -18.82
N ASN A 117 -29.30 -7.08 -18.43
CA ASN A 117 -30.00 -8.03 -19.30
C ASN A 117 -31.42 -7.54 -19.68
N ALA A 118 -32.14 -6.93 -18.74
CA ALA A 118 -33.46 -6.37 -19.01
C ALA A 118 -33.39 -5.19 -20.00
N LEU A 119 -32.41 -4.30 -19.82
CA LEU A 119 -32.24 -3.13 -20.70
C LEU A 119 -31.75 -3.50 -22.10
N ASN A 120 -30.97 -4.58 -22.22
CA ASN A 120 -30.39 -5.04 -23.48
C ASN A 120 -31.17 -6.21 -24.11
N GLN A 121 -32.41 -6.46 -23.67
CA GLN A 121 -33.24 -7.53 -24.19
C GLN A 121 -33.42 -7.38 -25.72
N GLY A 122 -33.21 -8.49 -26.46
CA GLY A 122 -33.30 -8.49 -27.92
C GLY A 122 -32.06 -7.95 -28.65
N THR A 123 -31.00 -7.55 -27.93
CA THR A 123 -29.70 -7.16 -28.50
C THR A 123 -28.64 -8.24 -28.27
N ALA A 124 -27.50 -8.15 -28.96
CA ALA A 124 -26.35 -9.02 -28.74
C ALA A 124 -25.75 -8.92 -27.32
N ARG A 125 -26.13 -7.90 -26.54
CA ARG A 125 -25.70 -7.71 -25.14
C ARG A 125 -26.74 -8.20 -24.13
N GLY A 126 -27.87 -8.75 -24.59
CA GLY A 126 -28.87 -9.39 -23.73
C GLY A 126 -28.45 -10.80 -23.29
N SER A 127 -29.14 -11.35 -22.29
CA SER A 127 -28.91 -12.72 -21.78
C SER A 127 -27.47 -13.03 -21.39
N ALA A 128 -26.71 -12.04 -20.96
CA ALA A 128 -25.35 -12.22 -20.48
C ALA A 128 -25.33 -13.02 -19.16
N ILE A 129 -24.31 -13.86 -19.00
CA ILE A 129 -24.05 -14.62 -17.77
C ILE A 129 -23.14 -13.85 -16.79
N GLY A 130 -22.50 -12.79 -17.27
CA GLY A 130 -21.58 -11.93 -16.52
C GLY A 130 -21.18 -10.72 -17.36
N PHE A 131 -20.40 -9.81 -16.77
CA PHE A 131 -19.90 -8.61 -17.44
C PHE A 131 -18.48 -8.30 -16.97
N LYS A 132 -17.72 -7.61 -17.82
CA LYS A 132 -16.35 -7.16 -17.50
C LYS A 132 -16.33 -6.10 -16.40
N LEU A 133 -15.30 -6.11 -15.55
CA LEU A 133 -15.23 -5.29 -14.34
C LEU A 133 -15.43 -3.79 -14.63
N ASP A 134 -14.79 -3.28 -15.69
CA ASP A 134 -14.90 -1.88 -16.10
C ASP A 134 -16.33 -1.45 -16.52
N SER A 135 -17.22 -2.41 -16.78
CA SER A 135 -18.64 -2.11 -17.07
C SER A 135 -19.35 -1.47 -15.87
N LEU A 136 -18.84 -1.67 -14.64
CA LEU A 136 -19.35 -1.01 -13.44
C LEU A 136 -19.32 0.51 -13.55
N LEU A 137 -18.29 1.06 -14.19
CA LEU A 137 -18.12 2.50 -14.33
C LEU A 137 -19.10 3.11 -15.35
N LYS A 138 -19.64 2.29 -16.27
CA LYS A 138 -20.59 2.73 -17.32
C LYS A 138 -22.02 2.92 -16.81
N LEU A 139 -22.30 2.53 -15.56
CA LEU A 139 -23.62 2.70 -14.94
C LEU A 139 -23.99 4.19 -14.76
N THR A 140 -23.01 5.09 -14.73
CA THR A 140 -23.24 6.54 -14.69
C THR A 140 -23.52 7.14 -16.06
N ASP A 141 -23.15 6.45 -17.14
CA ASP A 141 -23.31 6.96 -18.51
C ASP A 141 -24.69 6.64 -19.07
N THR A 142 -25.28 5.51 -18.64
CA THR A 142 -26.62 5.11 -19.06
C THR A 142 -27.66 5.96 -18.32
N ARG A 143 -28.45 6.75 -19.06
CA ARG A 143 -29.46 7.67 -18.51
C ARG A 143 -30.87 7.27 -18.89
N ALA A 144 -31.83 7.61 -18.03
CA ALA A 144 -33.25 7.57 -18.35
C ALA A 144 -33.58 8.53 -19.50
N THR A 145 -34.67 8.29 -20.23
CA THR A 145 -35.10 9.10 -21.39
C THR A 145 -35.27 10.59 -21.07
N ASN A 146 -35.61 10.92 -19.82
CA ASN A 146 -35.74 12.30 -19.36
C ASN A 146 -34.40 12.95 -18.94
N ASN A 147 -33.27 12.25 -19.08
CA ASN A 147 -31.92 12.64 -18.67
C ASN A 147 -31.73 12.98 -17.18
N LYS A 148 -32.76 12.84 -16.34
CA LYS A 148 -32.73 13.24 -14.92
C LYS A 148 -32.02 12.23 -14.01
N MET A 149 -31.81 11.00 -14.46
CA MET A 149 -31.33 9.90 -13.61
C MET A 149 -30.46 8.94 -14.41
N THR A 150 -29.36 8.48 -13.80
CA THR A 150 -28.49 7.44 -14.38
C THR A 150 -28.93 6.05 -13.90
N LEU A 151 -28.43 4.99 -14.55
CA LEU A 151 -28.68 3.62 -14.11
C LEU A 151 -28.12 3.35 -12.71
N MET A 152 -26.99 3.97 -12.34
CA MET A 152 -26.45 3.92 -10.98
C MET A 152 -27.44 4.51 -9.94
N HIS A 153 -28.04 5.67 -10.25
CA HIS A 153 -29.05 6.27 -9.38
C HIS A 153 -30.27 5.38 -9.25
N TYR A 154 -30.74 4.82 -10.36
CA TYR A 154 -31.88 3.91 -10.36
C TYR A 154 -31.60 2.67 -9.50
N LEU A 155 -30.44 2.05 -9.67
CA LEU A 155 -30.00 0.92 -8.85
C LEU A 155 -30.04 1.28 -7.36
N CYS A 156 -29.45 2.41 -6.97
CA CYS A 156 -29.46 2.86 -5.58
C CYS A 156 -30.89 3.08 -5.04
N LYS A 157 -31.81 3.65 -5.84
CA LYS A 157 -33.23 3.80 -5.44
C LYS A 157 -33.91 2.45 -5.24
N VAL A 158 -33.70 1.51 -6.16
CA VAL A 158 -34.29 0.16 -6.06
C VAL A 158 -33.75 -0.58 -4.83
N LEU A 159 -32.45 -0.49 -4.57
CA LEU A 159 -31.82 -1.07 -3.37
C LEU A 159 -32.37 -0.42 -2.09
N ALA A 160 -32.48 0.91 -2.04
CA ALA A 160 -33.06 1.61 -0.91
C ALA A 160 -34.51 1.20 -0.59
N SER A 161 -35.28 0.80 -1.61
CA SER A 161 -36.66 0.34 -1.41
C SER A 161 -36.76 -1.15 -1.08
N LYS A 162 -35.93 -2.01 -1.69
CA LYS A 162 -36.11 -3.48 -1.63
C LYS A 162 -35.08 -4.19 -0.77
N SER A 163 -33.88 -3.64 -0.62
CA SER A 163 -32.76 -4.27 0.08
C SER A 163 -31.81 -3.20 0.66
N PRO A 164 -32.26 -2.40 1.65
CA PRO A 164 -31.51 -1.24 2.14
C PRO A 164 -30.14 -1.62 2.72
N SER A 165 -30.02 -2.82 3.29
CA SER A 165 -28.79 -3.38 3.85
C SER A 165 -27.68 -3.64 2.82
N LEU A 166 -27.94 -3.41 1.53
CA LEU A 166 -26.91 -3.48 0.48
C LEU A 166 -26.26 -2.11 0.24
N LEU A 167 -26.85 -1.01 0.68
CA LEU A 167 -26.34 0.34 0.41
C LEU A 167 -25.00 0.63 1.11
N ASP A 168 -24.75 -0.04 2.23
CA ASP A 168 -23.56 0.08 3.06
C ASP A 168 -22.50 -0.99 2.77
N PHE A 169 -22.57 -1.70 1.63
CA PHE A 169 -21.60 -2.76 1.28
C PHE A 169 -20.13 -2.29 1.31
N HIS A 170 -19.91 -1.00 1.07
CA HIS A 170 -18.59 -0.38 1.09
C HIS A 170 -17.96 -0.34 2.48
N VAL A 171 -18.76 -0.47 3.55
CA VAL A 171 -18.26 -0.57 4.93
C VAL A 171 -17.51 -1.89 5.15
N ASP A 172 -17.84 -2.93 4.39
CA ASP A 172 -17.18 -4.24 4.47
C ASP A 172 -15.85 -4.27 3.70
N LEU A 173 -15.52 -3.21 2.95
CA LEU A 173 -14.34 -3.12 2.06
C LEU A 173 -13.30 -2.12 2.60
N VAL A 174 -12.93 -2.26 3.86
CA VAL A 174 -12.11 -1.30 4.62
C VAL A 174 -10.72 -1.14 4.02
N SER A 175 -10.12 -2.22 3.52
CA SER A 175 -8.75 -2.24 3.00
C SER A 175 -8.65 -1.76 1.56
N LEU A 176 -9.77 -1.63 0.84
CA LEU A 176 -9.80 -1.38 -0.60
C LEU A 176 -9.09 -0.09 -1.01
N GLU A 177 -9.28 1.01 -0.28
CA GLU A 177 -8.66 2.30 -0.61
C GLU A 177 -7.15 2.33 -0.35
N ALA A 178 -6.69 1.64 0.70
CA ALA A 178 -5.26 1.50 0.95
C ALA A 178 -4.62 0.58 -0.10
N ALA A 179 -5.27 -0.55 -0.39
CA ALA A 179 -4.83 -1.51 -1.39
C ALA A 179 -4.71 -0.92 -2.80
N SER A 180 -5.62 -0.03 -3.21
CA SER A 180 -5.56 0.60 -4.54
C SER A 180 -4.37 1.53 -4.76
N LYS A 181 -3.59 1.83 -3.70
CA LYS A 181 -2.38 2.66 -3.77
C LYS A 181 -1.11 1.81 -3.82
N ILE A 182 -1.23 0.50 -3.63
CA ILE A 182 -0.10 -0.44 -3.62
C ILE A 182 0.15 -0.93 -5.04
N GLN A 183 1.41 -0.89 -5.47
CA GLN A 183 1.85 -1.44 -6.75
C GLN A 183 2.59 -2.75 -6.51
N LEU A 184 2.17 -3.84 -7.16
CA LEU A 184 2.82 -5.15 -6.99
C LEU A 184 4.29 -5.13 -7.42
N LYS A 185 4.64 -4.28 -8.39
CA LYS A 185 6.03 -4.09 -8.82
C LYS A 185 6.90 -3.49 -7.72
N SER A 186 6.43 -2.47 -7.01
CA SER A 186 7.15 -1.88 -5.87
C SER A 186 7.36 -2.91 -4.77
N LEU A 187 6.34 -3.75 -4.48
CA LEU A 187 6.51 -4.84 -3.53
C LEU A 187 7.56 -5.87 -3.95
N ALA A 188 7.68 -6.15 -5.25
CA ALA A 188 8.72 -7.03 -5.77
C ALA A 188 10.12 -6.42 -5.59
N GLU A 189 10.27 -5.12 -5.87
CA GLU A 189 11.52 -4.38 -5.67
C GLU A 189 11.94 -4.34 -4.20
N GLU A 190 10.99 -4.08 -3.29
CA GLU A 190 11.21 -4.12 -1.84
C GLU A 190 11.62 -5.51 -1.35
N MET A 191 10.94 -6.57 -1.79
CA MET A 191 11.32 -7.95 -1.44
C MET A 191 12.75 -8.28 -1.90
N GLN A 192 13.11 -7.86 -3.12
CA GLN A 192 14.46 -8.05 -3.64
C GLN A 192 15.51 -7.25 -2.86
N ALA A 193 15.17 -6.03 -2.42
CA ALA A 193 16.06 -5.22 -1.60
C ALA A 193 16.32 -5.89 -0.23
N ILE A 194 15.28 -6.43 0.42
CA ILE A 194 15.41 -7.16 1.69
C ILE A 194 16.30 -8.41 1.52
N ILE A 195 16.04 -9.24 0.50
CA ILE A 195 16.84 -10.45 0.23
C ILE A 195 18.31 -10.10 -0.03
N LYS A 196 18.57 -9.14 -0.93
CA LYS A 196 19.93 -8.72 -1.27
C LYS A 196 20.64 -8.07 -0.09
N GLY A 197 19.90 -7.35 0.76
CA GLY A 197 20.43 -6.80 2.01
C GLY A 197 20.94 -7.90 2.94
N LEU A 198 20.11 -8.92 3.19
CA LEU A 198 20.49 -10.07 4.01
C LEU A 198 21.66 -10.87 3.40
N GLU A 199 21.71 -11.05 2.08
CA GLU A 199 22.84 -11.68 1.39
C GLU A 199 24.16 -10.92 1.62
N LYS A 200 24.13 -9.58 1.57
CA LYS A 200 25.32 -8.76 1.85
C LYS A 200 25.76 -8.91 3.30
N VAL A 201 24.81 -8.95 4.24
CA VAL A 201 25.09 -9.16 5.66
C VAL A 201 25.80 -10.49 5.89
N LYS A 202 25.28 -11.58 5.29
CA LYS A 202 25.90 -12.92 5.38
C LYS A 202 27.32 -12.94 4.82
N LYS A 203 27.52 -12.33 3.65
CA LYS A 203 28.85 -12.24 3.02
C LYS A 203 29.85 -11.48 3.90
N GLU A 204 29.43 -10.38 4.55
CA GLU A 204 30.32 -9.67 5.46
C GLU A 204 30.59 -10.45 6.75
N LEU A 205 29.61 -11.22 7.25
CA LEU A 205 29.82 -12.12 8.40
C LEU A 205 30.91 -13.15 8.09
N GLU A 206 30.84 -13.82 6.94
CA GLU A 206 31.85 -14.77 6.45
C GLU A 206 33.22 -14.09 6.25
N ALA A 207 33.24 -12.95 5.55
CA ALA A 207 34.49 -12.22 5.30
C ALA A 207 35.17 -11.73 6.60
N SER A 208 34.38 -11.51 7.66
CA SER A 208 34.90 -11.05 8.96
C SER A 208 35.65 -12.13 9.73
N GLU A 209 35.59 -13.41 9.35
CA GLU A 209 36.25 -14.52 10.08
C GLU A 209 37.76 -14.35 10.24
N THR A 210 38.41 -13.66 9.32
CA THR A 210 39.86 -13.47 9.30
C THR A 210 40.34 -12.10 9.79
N ASP A 211 39.43 -11.23 10.25
CA ASP A 211 39.76 -9.85 10.67
C ASP A 211 40.49 -9.74 12.02
N GLY A 212 40.59 -10.83 12.79
CA GLY A 212 41.17 -10.82 14.13
C GLY A 212 40.28 -10.15 15.20
N PRO A 213 40.87 -9.70 16.33
CA PRO A 213 40.11 -9.24 17.50
C PRO A 213 39.26 -7.99 17.27
N VAL A 214 39.66 -7.11 16.34
CA VAL A 214 38.97 -5.84 16.08
C VAL A 214 37.51 -6.04 15.63
N SER A 215 37.22 -7.17 14.98
CA SER A 215 35.87 -7.51 14.50
C SER A 215 35.16 -8.55 15.39
N GLU A 216 35.70 -8.91 16.56
CA GLU A 216 35.12 -9.99 17.38
C GLU A 216 33.70 -9.67 17.85
N ILE A 217 33.50 -8.47 18.43
CA ILE A 217 32.19 -8.00 18.88
C ILE A 217 31.24 -7.89 17.69
N PHE A 218 31.70 -7.28 16.59
CA PHE A 218 30.93 -7.15 15.35
C PHE A 218 30.40 -8.49 14.86
N ARG A 219 31.27 -9.50 14.74
CA ARG A 219 30.87 -10.85 14.31
C ARG A 219 29.85 -11.49 15.22
N LYS A 220 30.04 -11.39 16.54
CA LYS A 220 29.12 -11.97 17.51
C LYS A 220 27.72 -11.36 17.36
N THR A 221 27.63 -10.03 17.40
CA THR A 221 26.36 -9.32 17.26
C THR A 221 25.73 -9.58 15.87
N LEU A 222 26.56 -9.68 14.83
CA LEU A 222 26.06 -9.91 13.47
C LEU A 222 25.52 -11.31 13.28
N LYS A 223 26.15 -12.32 13.88
CA LYS A 223 25.66 -13.70 13.86
C LYS A 223 24.30 -13.83 14.54
N GLU A 224 24.10 -13.17 15.67
CA GLU A 224 22.81 -13.12 16.36
C GLU A 224 21.74 -12.44 15.49
N PHE A 225 22.08 -11.30 14.88
CA PHE A 225 21.18 -10.60 13.96
C PHE A 225 20.82 -11.46 12.73
N VAL A 226 21.79 -12.13 12.10
CA VAL A 226 21.55 -12.99 10.92
C VAL A 226 20.52 -14.06 11.22
N GLY A 227 20.62 -14.77 12.35
CA GLY A 227 19.67 -15.83 12.69
C GLY A 227 18.23 -15.31 12.85
N VAL A 228 18.05 -14.12 13.43
CA VAL A 228 16.74 -13.46 13.53
C VAL A 228 16.26 -12.98 12.17
N ALA A 229 17.14 -12.34 11.39
CA ALA A 229 16.80 -11.76 10.10
C ALA A 229 16.41 -12.84 9.07
N GLU A 230 17.10 -13.98 9.04
CA GLU A 230 16.76 -15.12 8.18
C GLU A 230 15.32 -15.60 8.44
N ALA A 231 14.98 -15.88 9.70
CA ALA A 231 13.64 -16.33 10.06
C ALA A 231 12.56 -15.30 9.68
N GLN A 232 12.85 -14.00 9.85
CA GLN A 232 11.93 -12.94 9.44
C GLN A 232 11.78 -12.84 7.92
N VAL A 233 12.87 -12.99 7.16
CA VAL A 233 12.85 -12.97 5.69
C VAL A 233 12.13 -14.18 5.12
N ASP A 234 12.32 -15.38 5.69
CA ASP A 234 11.57 -16.57 5.28
C ASP A 234 10.07 -16.39 5.52
N SER A 235 9.70 -15.90 6.71
CA SER A 235 8.31 -15.57 7.03
C SER A 235 7.70 -14.55 6.07
N VAL A 236 8.45 -13.49 5.69
CA VAL A 236 7.92 -12.46 4.79
C VAL A 236 7.86 -12.94 3.33
N LYS A 237 8.75 -13.84 2.93
CA LYS A 237 8.75 -14.48 1.61
C LYS A 237 7.48 -15.33 1.41
N ASP A 238 7.09 -16.08 2.42
CA ASP A 238 5.85 -16.85 2.40
C ASP A 238 4.62 -15.93 2.30
N LEU A 239 4.59 -14.86 3.11
CA LEU A 239 3.51 -13.86 3.05
C LEU A 239 3.45 -13.17 1.68
N TYR A 240 4.60 -12.82 1.10
CA TYR A 240 4.69 -12.23 -0.24
C TYR A 240 4.13 -13.16 -1.31
N SER A 241 4.47 -14.46 -1.24
CA SER A 241 3.95 -15.47 -2.15
C SER A 241 2.42 -15.62 -2.03
N VAL A 242 1.90 -15.63 -0.80
CA VAL A 242 0.44 -15.67 -0.55
C VAL A 242 -0.25 -14.42 -1.10
N ALA A 243 0.31 -13.23 -0.86
CA ALA A 243 -0.24 -11.97 -1.35
C ALA A 243 -0.29 -11.92 -2.88
N GLY A 244 0.78 -12.34 -3.56
CA GLY A 244 0.80 -12.44 -5.03
C GLY A 244 -0.27 -13.39 -5.57
N ARG A 245 -0.41 -14.59 -4.99
CA ARG A 245 -1.47 -15.53 -5.39
C ARG A 245 -2.88 -14.98 -5.15
N ASN A 246 -3.10 -14.29 -4.04
CA ASN A 246 -4.40 -13.67 -3.74
C ASN A 246 -4.72 -12.53 -4.69
N ALA A 247 -3.73 -11.72 -5.05
CA ALA A 247 -3.86 -10.66 -6.06
C ALA A 247 -4.27 -11.22 -7.43
N ASP A 248 -3.59 -12.26 -7.92
CA ASP A 248 -3.94 -12.92 -9.18
C ASP A 248 -5.33 -13.57 -9.09
N ALA A 249 -5.63 -14.25 -7.99
CA ALA A 249 -6.93 -14.87 -7.76
C ALA A 249 -8.07 -13.84 -7.73
N LEU A 250 -7.82 -12.61 -7.28
CA LEU A 250 -8.80 -11.53 -7.30
C LEU A 250 -9.13 -11.09 -8.74
N ALA A 251 -8.13 -10.92 -9.60
CA ALA A 251 -8.36 -10.61 -11.02
C ALA A 251 -9.16 -11.74 -11.70
N LEU A 252 -8.75 -13.00 -11.46
CA LEU A 252 -9.45 -14.17 -11.98
C LEU A 252 -10.89 -14.29 -11.46
N TYR A 253 -11.15 -13.92 -10.21
CA TYR A 253 -12.49 -13.92 -9.62
C TYR A 253 -13.47 -13.01 -10.39
N PHE A 254 -12.98 -11.90 -10.96
CA PHE A 254 -13.78 -11.02 -11.82
C PHE A 254 -13.73 -11.40 -13.32
N GLY A 255 -13.09 -12.52 -13.66
CA GLY A 255 -12.92 -12.96 -15.05
C GLY A 255 -11.96 -12.07 -15.86
N GLU A 256 -11.03 -11.42 -15.18
CA GLU A 256 -9.94 -10.65 -15.79
C GLU A 256 -8.64 -11.47 -15.83
N ASP A 257 -7.75 -11.09 -16.73
CA ASP A 257 -6.43 -11.69 -16.88
C ASP A 257 -5.43 -10.89 -16.02
N PRO A 258 -4.79 -11.49 -14.99
CA PRO A 258 -3.82 -10.80 -14.14
C PRO A 258 -2.67 -10.13 -14.90
N ALA A 259 -2.29 -10.67 -16.07
CA ALA A 259 -1.23 -10.08 -16.89
C ALA A 259 -1.66 -8.79 -17.60
N ARG A 260 -2.97 -8.58 -17.77
CA ARG A 260 -3.55 -7.43 -18.50
C ARG A 260 -4.30 -6.47 -17.59
N CYS A 261 -4.83 -6.95 -16.48
CA CYS A 261 -5.56 -6.20 -15.48
C CYS A 261 -4.98 -6.57 -14.11
N PRO A 262 -3.86 -5.94 -13.72
CA PRO A 262 -3.18 -6.25 -12.47
C PRO A 262 -4.03 -5.82 -11.27
N PHE A 263 -3.62 -6.28 -10.08
CA PHE A 263 -4.30 -6.01 -8.82
C PHE A 263 -4.64 -4.54 -8.57
N GLU A 264 -3.70 -3.64 -8.83
CA GLU A 264 -3.89 -2.20 -8.68
C GLU A 264 -5.01 -1.66 -9.59
N GLN A 265 -5.16 -2.21 -10.79
CA GLN A 265 -6.24 -1.81 -11.70
C GLN A 265 -7.58 -2.35 -11.22
N VAL A 266 -7.65 -3.62 -10.80
CA VAL A 266 -8.87 -4.23 -10.26
C VAL A 266 -9.37 -3.45 -9.03
N THR A 267 -8.48 -3.20 -8.08
CA THR A 267 -8.82 -2.45 -6.85
C THR A 267 -9.18 -1.00 -7.13
N ALA A 268 -8.50 -0.32 -8.08
CA ALA A 268 -8.86 1.02 -8.51
C ALA A 268 -10.25 1.08 -9.16
N THR A 269 -10.59 0.15 -10.04
CA THR A 269 -11.92 0.08 -10.68
C THR A 269 -13.01 -0.14 -9.62
N LEU A 270 -12.79 -1.06 -8.67
CA LEU A 270 -13.73 -1.30 -7.57
C LEU A 270 -13.89 -0.08 -6.66
N LEU A 271 -12.80 0.60 -6.31
CA LEU A 271 -12.85 1.81 -5.49
C LEU A 271 -13.62 2.92 -6.19
N ASN A 272 -13.40 3.10 -7.49
CA ASN A 272 -14.14 4.06 -8.29
C ASN A 272 -15.64 3.71 -8.35
N PHE A 273 -15.98 2.44 -8.54
CA PHE A 273 -17.36 1.98 -8.46
C PHE A 273 -18.00 2.31 -7.11
N VAL A 274 -17.31 2.01 -5.99
CA VAL A 274 -17.78 2.34 -4.63
C VAL A 274 -18.06 3.84 -4.49
N ARG A 275 -17.12 4.69 -4.93
CA ARG A 275 -17.27 6.15 -4.87
C ARG A 275 -18.45 6.65 -5.69
N LEU A 276 -18.61 6.16 -6.91
CA LEU A 276 -19.73 6.50 -7.80
C LEU A 276 -21.07 6.04 -7.23
N PHE A 277 -21.12 4.83 -6.67
CA PHE A 277 -22.31 4.29 -6.03
C PHE A 277 -22.73 5.15 -4.83
N ARG A 278 -21.80 5.45 -3.92
CA ARG A 278 -22.06 6.30 -2.75
C ARG A 278 -22.56 7.67 -3.14
N LYS A 279 -21.89 8.31 -4.10
CA LYS A 279 -22.30 9.62 -4.63
C LYS A 279 -23.74 9.59 -5.17
N ALA A 280 -24.08 8.60 -6.00
CA ALA A 280 -25.42 8.47 -6.55
C ALA A 280 -26.48 8.20 -5.47
N HIS A 281 -26.13 7.44 -4.42
CA HIS A 281 -27.02 7.22 -3.28
C HIS A 281 -27.26 8.52 -2.49
N GLU A 282 -26.21 9.28 -2.19
CA GLU A 282 -26.32 10.57 -1.49
C GLU A 282 -27.12 11.60 -2.31
N GLU A 283 -26.91 11.67 -3.63
CA GLU A 283 -27.67 12.53 -4.54
C GLU A 283 -29.17 12.15 -4.55
N ASN A 284 -29.49 10.86 -4.53
CA ASN A 284 -30.88 10.39 -4.39
C ASN A 284 -31.53 10.82 -3.07
N LEU A 285 -30.80 10.75 -1.95
CA LEU A 285 -31.32 11.18 -0.64
C LEU A 285 -31.61 12.68 -0.62
N LYS A 286 -30.68 13.50 -1.14
CA LYS A 286 -30.86 14.95 -1.26
C LYS A 286 -32.06 15.31 -2.13
N GLN A 287 -32.24 14.62 -3.26
CA GLN A 287 -33.37 14.85 -4.16
C GLN A 287 -34.70 14.48 -3.49
N ALA A 288 -34.77 13.34 -2.79
CA ALA A 288 -35.97 12.92 -2.06
C ALA A 288 -36.32 13.91 -0.93
N GLU A 289 -35.33 14.46 -0.24
CA GLU A 289 -35.54 15.49 0.79
C GLU A 289 -36.08 16.79 0.19
N LEU A 290 -35.53 17.22 -0.95
CA LEU A 290 -35.98 18.42 -1.65
C LEU A 290 -37.44 18.27 -2.13
N GLU A 291 -37.79 17.11 -2.68
CA GLU A 291 -39.16 16.79 -3.10
C GLU A 291 -40.13 16.80 -1.92
N ARG A 292 -39.76 16.18 -0.78
CA ARG A 292 -40.56 16.22 0.45
C ARG A 292 -40.78 17.66 0.95
N LYS A 293 -39.75 18.50 0.94
CA LYS A 293 -39.86 19.91 1.34
C LYS A 293 -40.75 20.72 0.40
N LYS A 294 -40.75 20.44 -0.90
CA LYS A 294 -41.64 21.10 -1.88
C LYS A 294 -43.09 20.73 -1.64
N VAL A 295 -43.39 19.44 -1.49
CA VAL A 295 -44.75 18.95 -1.19
C VAL A 295 -45.27 19.57 0.10
N GLN A 296 -44.46 19.61 1.17
CA GLN A 296 -44.85 20.24 2.44
C GLN A 296 -45.15 21.74 2.31
N LYS A 297 -44.39 22.47 1.47
CA LYS A 297 -44.64 23.89 1.20
C LYS A 297 -45.94 24.10 0.42
N GLU A 298 -46.16 23.31 -0.62
CA GLU A 298 -47.39 23.35 -1.43
C GLU A 298 -48.63 23.01 -0.58
N GLU A 299 -48.54 22.01 0.31
CA GLU A 299 -49.60 21.68 1.27
C GLU A 299 -49.90 22.82 2.25
N MET A 300 -48.86 23.47 2.78
CA MET A 300 -49.02 24.64 3.67
C MET A 300 -49.62 25.86 2.95
N GLU A 301 -49.24 26.10 1.70
CA GLU A 301 -49.78 27.20 0.88
C GLU A 301 -51.25 26.94 0.51
N ASN A 302 -51.59 25.72 0.11
CA ASN A 302 -52.97 25.31 -0.17
C ASN A 302 -53.83 25.40 1.10
N ALA A 303 -53.32 24.98 2.26
CA ALA A 303 -54.05 25.10 3.53
C ALA A 303 -54.26 26.57 3.95
N LYS A 304 -53.32 27.48 3.65
CA LYS A 304 -53.48 28.93 3.87
C LYS A 304 -54.50 29.55 2.92
N GLY A 305 -54.49 29.18 1.64
CA GLY A 305 -55.47 29.66 0.64
C GLY A 305 -56.92 29.27 0.97
N VAL A 306 -57.14 28.04 1.45
CA VAL A 306 -58.47 27.57 1.88
C VAL A 306 -58.98 28.34 3.13
N ASN A 307 -58.10 28.73 4.04
CA ASN A 307 -58.47 29.50 5.24
C ASN A 307 -58.80 30.97 4.95
N LEU A 308 -58.19 31.58 3.93
CA LEU A 308 -58.51 32.96 3.50
C LEU A 308 -59.88 33.04 2.82
N ASN A 309 -60.25 32.05 2.00
CA ASN A 309 -61.57 32.00 1.36
C ASN A 309 -62.71 31.76 2.36
N LYS A 310 -62.48 31.10 3.50
CA LYS A 310 -63.50 30.94 4.56
C LYS A 310 -63.73 32.21 5.40
N LYS A 311 -62.79 33.16 5.41
CA LYS A 311 -62.92 34.42 6.16
C LYS A 311 -63.55 35.56 5.34
N GLY A 312 -63.69 35.42 4.02
CA GLY A 312 -64.33 36.40 3.13
C GLY A 312 -65.85 36.24 2.95
N PHE A 313 -66.48 35.27 3.61
CA PHE A 313 -67.93 34.99 3.52
C PHE A 313 -68.68 35.23 4.84
N LYS A 314 -68.23 36.17 5.67
CA LYS A 314 -68.98 36.64 6.84
C LYS A 314 -69.22 38.14 6.77
#